data_AF-A0A936SEU5-F1
#
_entry.id   AF-A0A936SEU5-F1
#
_cell.length_a   1.000
_cell.length_b   1.000
_cell.length_c   1.000
_cell.angle_alpha   90.00
_cell.angle_beta   90.00
_cell.angle_gamma   90.00
#
_symmetry.space_group_name_H-M   'P 1'
#
loop_
_entity.id
_entity.type
_entity.pdbx_description
1 polymer ?
#
loop_
_entity_poly.entity_id
_entity_poly.type
_entity_poly.pdbx_seq_one_letter_code
_entity_poly.pdbx_strand_id
1 'polypeptide(L)'
;MDGDIVCGFVTLHQDGKGPIGYGELHSDPPILGFHRCFIQPSLVRRFGLRAGDQLCAHVQAPRRWRTRWHLCQVITINGQDPEQVRRDRHAPATDATVPAP
;
A
#
# COMPACT_ATOMS: atom_id res chain seq x y z
N MET A 1 11.03 -0.63 -17.58
CA MET A 1 11.12 -0.47 -16.12
C MET A 1 10.95 -1.86 -15.54
N ASP A 2 12.06 -2.56 -15.33
CA ASP A 2 12.06 -3.92 -14.77
C ASP A 2 12.02 -3.80 -13.25
N GLY A 3 10.82 -3.67 -12.69
CA GLY A 3 10.59 -3.66 -11.26
C GLY A 3 9.63 -4.77 -10.94
N ASP A 4 10.05 -5.74 -10.13
CA ASP A 4 9.22 -6.85 -9.71
C ASP A 4 7.90 -6.33 -9.13
N ILE A 5 6.80 -6.90 -9.61
CA ILE A 5 5.47 -6.60 -9.07
C ILE A 5 5.23 -7.55 -7.91
N VAL A 6 4.91 -6.98 -6.76
CA VAL A 6 4.54 -7.72 -5.56
C VAL A 6 3.09 -7.48 -5.25
N CYS A 7 2.37 -8.55 -4.93
CA CYS A 7 1.05 -8.50 -4.32
C CYS A 7 1.12 -9.15 -2.94
N GLY A 8 0.32 -8.64 -2.01
CA GLY A 8 0.38 -9.12 -0.64
C GLY A 8 -0.59 -8.43 0.29
N PHE A 9 -0.65 -8.90 1.53
CA PHE A 9 -1.47 -8.29 2.57
C PHE A 9 -0.67 -7.26 3.37
N VAL A 10 -1.28 -6.10 3.60
CA VAL A 10 -0.70 -5.02 4.39
C VAL A 10 -0.90 -5.30 5.87
N THR A 11 0.19 -5.24 6.63
CA THR A 11 0.18 -5.23 8.09
C THR A 11 0.57 -3.83 8.55
N LEU A 12 -0.17 -3.23 9.49
CA LEU A 12 0.18 -1.94 10.05
C LEU A 12 0.76 -2.09 11.45
N HIS A 13 1.85 -1.37 11.69
CA HIS A 13 2.52 -1.29 12.98
C HIS A 13 2.44 0.14 13.50
N GLN A 14 2.14 0.29 14.78
CA GLN A 14 2.11 1.60 15.44
C GLN A 14 3.55 1.98 15.83
N ASP A 15 4.00 3.20 15.51
CA ASP A 15 5.32 3.71 15.92
C ASP A 15 5.26 4.66 17.13
N GLY A 16 4.06 4.88 17.68
CA GLY A 16 3.85 5.79 18.81
C GLY A 16 3.86 7.29 18.46
N LYS A 17 4.16 7.69 17.21
CA LYS A 17 4.13 9.11 16.77
C LYS A 17 2.77 9.58 16.23
N GLY A 18 1.74 8.74 16.26
CA GLY A 18 0.40 9.10 15.83
C GLY A 18 -0.53 7.89 15.67
N PRO A 19 -1.76 8.08 15.16
CA PRO A 19 -2.76 7.00 15.04
C PRO A 19 -2.40 5.93 13.99
N ILE A 20 -1.46 6.22 13.09
CA ILE A 20 -1.02 5.32 12.02
C ILE A 20 0.51 5.38 11.94
N GLY A 21 1.18 4.24 12.18
CA GLY A 21 2.64 4.13 12.12
C GLY A 21 3.14 3.76 10.72
N TYR A 22 3.92 2.69 10.61
CA TYR A 22 4.44 2.17 9.33
C TYR A 22 3.70 0.89 8.92
N GLY A 23 3.79 0.53 7.63
CA GLY A 23 3.21 -0.70 7.11
C GLY A 23 4.28 -1.70 6.67
N GLU A 24 3.96 -2.98 6.69
CA GLU A 24 4.70 -4.04 6.04
C GLU A 24 3.79 -4.74 5.04
N LEU A 25 4.27 -4.94 3.82
CA LEU A 25 3.59 -5.75 2.82
C LEU A 25 4.12 -7.17 2.91
N HIS A 26 3.25 -8.13 3.19
CA HIS A 26 3.59 -9.56 3.17
C HIS A 26 3.39 -10.12 1.78
N SER A 27 4.49 -10.35 1.08
CA SER A 27 4.52 -10.94 -0.26
C SER A 27 4.20 -12.43 -0.22
N ASP A 28 3.24 -12.87 -1.03
CA ASP A 28 2.94 -14.28 -1.26
C ASP A 28 2.71 -14.54 -2.77
N PRO A 29 3.62 -15.23 -3.47
CA PRO A 29 4.86 -15.85 -2.99
C PRO A 29 5.96 -14.83 -2.60
N PRO A 30 6.96 -15.22 -1.77
CA PRO A 30 8.07 -14.35 -1.40
C PRO A 30 8.94 -13.97 -2.59
N ILE A 31 9.38 -12.71 -2.63
CA ILE A 31 10.19 -12.17 -3.73
C ILE A 31 11.66 -12.23 -3.34
N LEU A 32 12.47 -12.96 -4.11
CA LEU A 32 13.90 -13.17 -3.85
C LEU A 32 14.19 -13.55 -2.37
N GLY A 33 13.33 -14.39 -1.76
CA GLY A 33 13.47 -14.83 -0.36
C GLY A 33 13.07 -13.78 0.69
N PHE A 34 12.61 -12.60 0.27
CA PHE A 34 12.01 -11.60 1.15
C PHE A 34 10.50 -11.79 1.22
N HIS A 35 10.02 -12.05 2.43
CA HIS A 35 8.60 -12.18 2.74
C HIS A 35 7.93 -10.84 3.09
N ARG A 36 8.73 -9.80 3.37
CA ARG A 36 8.23 -8.52 3.91
C ARG A 36 8.88 -7.34 3.22
N CYS A 37 8.06 -6.47 2.65
CA CYS A 37 8.48 -5.20 2.07
C CYS A 37 8.03 -4.02 2.94
N PHE A 38 8.91 -3.04 3.14
CA PHE A 38 8.59 -1.89 3.97
C PHE A 38 7.71 -0.88 3.24
N ILE A 39 6.57 -0.51 3.85
CA ILE A 39 5.66 0.52 3.37
C ILE A 39 5.91 1.81 4.17
N GLN A 40 6.23 2.87 3.45
CA GLN A 40 6.44 4.18 4.08
C GLN A 40 5.14 4.68 4.76
N PRO A 41 5.24 5.28 5.96
CA PRO A 41 4.09 5.87 6.67
C PRO A 41 3.31 6.89 5.82
N SER A 42 4.00 7.59 4.91
CA SER A 42 3.38 8.52 3.98
C SER A 42 2.44 7.85 2.98
N LEU A 43 2.77 6.65 2.48
CA LEU A 43 1.92 5.88 1.57
C LEU A 43 0.68 5.36 2.30
N VAL A 44 0.87 4.83 3.51
CA VAL A 44 -0.23 4.39 4.39
C VAL A 44 -1.22 5.53 4.59
N ARG A 45 -0.74 6.72 4.95
CA ARG A 45 -1.59 7.91 5.12
C ARG A 45 -2.22 8.38 3.80
N ARG A 46 -1.47 8.37 2.70
CA ARG A 46 -1.90 8.88 1.39
C ARG A 46 -3.06 8.09 0.79
N PHE A 47 -3.03 6.76 0.95
CA PHE A 47 -4.06 5.84 0.43
C PHE A 47 -5.00 5.33 1.54
N GLY A 48 -4.83 5.82 2.77
CA GLY A 48 -5.59 5.40 3.95
C GLY A 48 -5.51 3.90 4.23
N LEU A 49 -4.39 3.24 3.88
CA LEU A 49 -4.21 1.77 4.00
C LEU A 49 -4.59 1.28 5.39
N ARG A 50 -5.19 0.10 5.46
CA ARG A 50 -5.58 -0.59 6.69
C ARG A 50 -4.91 -1.95 6.75
N ALA A 51 -4.76 -2.48 7.98
CA ALA A 51 -4.28 -3.84 8.15
C ALA A 51 -5.28 -4.82 7.51
N GLY A 52 -4.78 -5.75 6.70
CA GLY A 52 -5.58 -6.69 5.91
C GLY A 52 -5.89 -6.24 4.48
N ASP A 53 -5.59 -5.00 4.09
CA ASP A 53 -5.74 -4.57 2.69
C ASP A 53 -4.74 -5.35 1.80
N GLN A 54 -5.21 -5.84 0.66
CA GLN A 54 -4.35 -6.41 -0.37
C GLN A 54 -3.73 -5.27 -1.20
N LEU A 55 -2.41 -5.19 -1.27
CA LEU A 55 -1.71 -4.12 -1.99
C LEU A 55 -0.82 -4.75 -3.06
N CYS A 56 -0.98 -4.30 -4.30
CA CYS A 56 -0.11 -4.65 -5.41
C CYS A 56 0.75 -3.44 -5.76
N ALA A 57 2.07 -3.61 -5.78
CA ALA A 57 3.00 -2.51 -6.02
C ALA A 57 4.25 -3.00 -6.78
N HIS A 58 4.90 -2.09 -7.51
CA HIS A 58 6.26 -2.32 -7.97
C HIS A 58 7.21 -2.14 -6.79
N VAL A 59 8.01 -3.16 -6.53
CA VAL A 59 9.13 -3.08 -5.59
C VAL A 59 10.43 -2.85 -6.34
N GLN A 60 11.37 -2.22 -5.64
CA GLN A 60 12.71 -2.03 -6.16
C GLN A 60 13.73 -2.46 -5.14
N ALA A 61 14.79 -3.08 -5.66
CA ALA A 61 15.96 -3.44 -4.89
C ALA A 61 16.53 -2.23 -4.13
N PRO A 62 17.11 -2.45 -2.94
CA PRO A 62 17.77 -1.40 -2.17
C PRO A 62 18.79 -0.62 -3.03
N ARG A 63 18.61 0.70 -3.13
CA ARG A 63 19.65 1.59 -3.69
C ARG A 63 20.77 1.77 -2.65
N ARG A 64 21.92 2.30 -3.07
CA ARG A 64 23.16 2.46 -2.26
C ARG A 64 22.99 3.02 -0.83
N TRP A 65 21.89 3.70 -0.53
CA TRP A 65 21.58 4.32 0.78
C TRP A 65 20.43 3.64 1.55
N ARG A 66 19.80 2.60 1.00
CA ARG A 66 18.76 1.77 1.66
C ARG A 66 19.26 0.33 1.75
N THR A 67 18.98 -0.34 2.86
CA THR A 67 19.31 -1.77 3.04
C THR A 67 18.10 -2.68 2.79
N ARG A 68 16.90 -2.11 2.65
CA ARG A 68 15.64 -2.87 2.51
C ARG A 68 14.96 -2.57 1.18
N TRP A 69 14.24 -3.58 0.67
CA TRP A 69 13.29 -3.43 -0.43
C TRP A 69 12.17 -2.48 0.00
N HIS A 70 11.76 -1.63 -0.93
CA HIS A 70 10.70 -0.66 -0.70
C HIS A 70 9.76 -0.61 -1.88
N LEU A 71 8.52 -0.23 -1.59
CA LEU A 71 7.52 0.04 -2.61
C LEU A 71 7.89 1.33 -3.34
N CYS A 72 8.00 1.25 -4.66
CA CYS A 72 8.22 2.40 -5.53
C CYS A 72 6.90 2.98 -6.05
N GLN A 73 5.98 2.11 -6.47
CA GLN A 73 4.71 2.54 -7.08
C GLN A 73 3.60 1.57 -6.71
N VAL A 74 2.47 2.10 -6.25
CA VAL A 74 1.26 1.30 -6.02
C VAL A 74 0.53 1.12 -7.36
N ILE A 75 0.13 -0.12 -7.66
CA ILE A 75 -0.63 -0.50 -8.86
C ILE A 75 -2.11 -0.60 -8.52
N THR A 76 -2.45 -1.43 -7.52
CA THR A 76 -3.83 -1.65 -7.08
C THR A 76 -3.91 -1.87 -5.57
N ILE A 77 -5.07 -1.55 -4.99
CA ILE A 77 -5.40 -1.76 -3.58
C ILE A 77 -6.74 -2.50 -3.54
N ASN A 78 -6.79 -3.70 -2.95
CA ASN A 78 -7.94 -4.60 -2.93
C ASN A 78 -8.53 -4.86 -4.34
N GLY A 79 -7.66 -4.91 -5.36
CA GLY A 79 -8.09 -5.05 -6.76
C GLY A 79 -8.71 -3.80 -7.38
N GLN A 80 -8.72 -2.67 -6.67
CA GLN A 80 -9.19 -1.38 -7.17
C GLN A 80 -8.03 -0.42 -7.47
N ASP A 81 -8.32 0.57 -8.30
CA ASP A 81 -7.38 1.65 -8.57
C ASP A 81 -7.02 2.42 -7.28
N PRO A 82 -5.73 2.67 -7.01
CA PRO A 82 -5.28 3.33 -5.79
C PRO A 82 -5.84 4.76 -5.69
N GLU A 83 -6.02 5.42 -6.83
CA GLU A 83 -6.65 6.74 -6.91
C GLU A 83 -8.14 6.70 -6.54
N GLN A 84 -8.84 5.60 -6.84
CA GLN A 84 -10.23 5.42 -6.46
C GLN A 84 -10.36 5.15 -4.96
N VAL A 85 -9.53 4.25 -4.40
CA VAL A 85 -9.50 3.98 -2.95
C VAL A 85 -9.11 5.23 -2.16
N ARG A 86 -8.14 5.99 -2.66
CA ARG A 86 -7.77 7.29 -2.09
C ARG A 86 -8.96 8.25 -2.10
N ARG A 87 -9.69 8.35 -3.20
CA ARG A 87 -10.89 9.20 -3.28
C ARG A 87 -11.97 8.73 -2.32
N ASP A 88 -12.29 7.44 -2.30
CA ASP A 88 -13.30 6.86 -1.40
C ASP A 88 -12.97 7.12 0.08
N ARG A 89 -11.71 6.92 0.49
CA ARG A 89 -11.26 7.13 1.87
C ARG A 89 -11.10 8.59 2.28
N HIS A 90 -10.96 9.50 1.32
CA HIS A 90 -10.80 10.94 1.57
C HIS A 90 -12.06 11.74 1.23
N ALA A 91 -13.04 11.13 0.57
CA ALA A 91 -14.30 11.77 0.27
C ALA A 91 -15.00 12.08 1.59
N PRO A 92 -15.38 13.34 1.86
CA PRO A 92 -16.38 13.60 2.87
C PRO A 92 -17.62 12.82 2.48
N ALA A 93 -18.27 12.15 3.43
CA ALA A 93 -19.54 11.48 3.21
C ALA A 93 -20.55 12.49 2.64
N THR A 94 -20.56 12.62 1.32
CA THR A 94 -21.37 13.58 0.58
C THR A 94 -22.11 12.76 -0.44
N ASP A 95 -23.31 12.39 0.01
CA ASP A 95 -24.55 12.36 -0.74
C ASP A 95 -24.62 11.48 -1.99
N ALA A 96 -25.53 10.52 -1.89
CA ALA A 96 -26.27 9.86 -2.95
C ALA A 96 -25.95 10.31 -4.40
N THR A 97 -25.34 9.43 -5.18
CA THR A 97 -25.67 9.37 -6.60
C THR A 97 -26.69 8.24 -6.77
N VAL A 98 -27.94 8.67 -6.80
CA VAL A 98 -29.15 7.96 -7.22
C VAL A 98 -28.84 7.12 -8.48
N PRO A 99 -29.22 5.83 -8.56
CA PRO A 99 -29.11 5.10 -9.82
C PRO A 99 -30.07 5.74 -10.84
N ALA A 100 -29.53 6.05 -12.02
CA ALA A 100 -30.28 6.58 -13.17
C ALA A 100 -31.32 5.56 -13.67
N PRO A 101 -32.44 6.01 -14.29
CA PRO A 101 -33.64 5.22 -14.56
C PRO A 101 -33.48 4.12 -15.62
#